data_AF-A0A369Y113-F1
#
_entry.id   AF-A0A369Y113-F1
#
_cell.length_a   1.000
_cell.length_b   1.000
_cell.length_c   1.000
_cell.angle_alpha   90.00
_cell.angle_beta   90.00
_cell.angle_gamma   90.00
#
_symmetry.space_group_name_H-M   'P 1'
#
loop_
_entity.id
_entity.type
_entity.pdbx_description
1 polymer ?
#
loop_
_entity_poly.entity_id
_entity_poly.type
_entity_poly.pdbx_seq_one_letter_code
_entity_poly.pdbx_strand_id
1 'polypeptide(L)'
;MIYKDIVEESIEKLKILETFKDRINILEKMLLEYNQLQNSSWNEVPVSGGFAGNGIQKTLQIKLASVQLFTSMTFNTMENYNFLIKLTNYTFSKGENFCDDINELINVFQEYMNDLDIYLNSSKNHLKIPKFLQSIRKLINSYRGIINEIKRIEKYGTILENQNYNNGEILELQFCNGVNSHKEILYLLTVIPDLYKRGLDLFQLDEKEFPLEIIKIESGTFFSKLAGHPVIIGLISSALTFSANEIYNHYSPTTKVKREKEVLEVIGEKLDIIEKMEGLGMDTTNMKEDVQIYTAKLYKDTKRISKLSTKMKVNNEVFQIEKGSELLFLKDQEDFIQTLSLPSLEDMEEGTEKYTSI
;
A
#
# COMPACT_ATOMS: atom_id res chain seq x y z
N MET A 1 -13.23 18.09 2.81
CA MET A 1 -13.57 16.67 3.00
C MET A 1 -12.90 16.24 4.30
N ILE A 2 -13.69 15.80 5.26
CA ILE A 2 -13.24 15.35 6.57
C ILE A 2 -12.83 13.88 6.40
N TYR A 3 -11.85 13.41 7.15
CA TYR A 3 -11.42 12.00 7.09
C TYR A 3 -12.59 11.01 7.21
N LYS A 4 -13.60 11.35 8.01
CA LYS A 4 -14.86 10.61 8.13
C LYS A 4 -15.53 10.36 6.76
N ASP A 5 -15.53 11.34 5.87
CA ASP A 5 -16.10 11.21 4.53
C ASP A 5 -15.34 10.13 3.71
N ILE A 6 -14.01 10.04 3.86
CA ILE A 6 -13.18 9.00 3.22
C ILE A 6 -13.53 7.61 3.75
N VAL A 7 -13.72 7.49 5.07
CA VAL A 7 -14.10 6.22 5.70
C VAL A 7 -15.48 5.77 5.23
N GLU A 8 -16.46 6.68 5.26
CA GLU A 8 -17.83 6.40 4.80
C GLU A 8 -17.86 5.98 3.33
N GLU A 9 -17.10 6.66 2.47
CA GLU A 9 -16.95 6.30 1.07
C GLU A 9 -16.28 4.94 0.91
N SER A 10 -15.24 4.66 1.69
CA SER A 10 -14.51 3.38 1.64
C SER A 10 -15.40 2.21 2.05
N ILE A 11 -16.25 2.40 3.08
CA ILE A 11 -17.27 1.43 3.48
C ILE A 11 -18.27 1.18 2.33
N GLU A 12 -18.68 2.23 1.61
CA GLU A 12 -19.57 2.10 0.45
C GLU A 12 -18.90 1.30 -0.68
N LYS A 13 -17.62 1.59 -0.99
CA LYS A 13 -16.80 0.81 -1.94
C LYS A 13 -16.72 -0.66 -1.50
N LEU A 14 -16.45 -0.92 -0.22
CA LEU A 14 -16.33 -2.27 0.33
C LEU A 14 -17.61 -3.08 0.13
N LYS A 15 -18.78 -2.47 0.38
CA LYS A 15 -20.07 -3.13 0.18
C LYS A 15 -20.27 -3.59 -1.25
N ILE A 16 -19.83 -2.81 -2.24
CA ILE A 16 -19.92 -3.20 -3.66
C ILE A 16 -18.96 -4.35 -3.96
N LEU A 17 -17.71 -4.24 -3.50
CA LEU A 17 -16.67 -5.25 -3.74
C LEU A 17 -17.00 -6.59 -3.07
N GLU A 18 -17.55 -6.58 -1.85
CA GLU A 18 -18.00 -7.78 -1.14
C GLU A 18 -19.05 -8.57 -1.94
N THR A 19 -19.83 -7.93 -2.82
CA THR A 19 -20.75 -8.65 -3.71
C THR A 19 -20.05 -9.53 -4.77
N PHE A 20 -18.74 -9.38 -4.95
CA PHE A 20 -17.93 -10.12 -5.90
C PHE A 20 -16.88 -11.04 -5.24
N LYS A 21 -16.76 -11.00 -3.91
CA LYS A 21 -15.77 -11.76 -3.14
C LYS A 21 -15.80 -13.26 -3.39
N ASP A 22 -16.99 -13.85 -3.41
CA ASP A 22 -17.15 -15.30 -3.67
C ASP A 22 -16.64 -15.67 -5.06
N ARG A 23 -16.74 -14.76 -6.03
CA ARG A 23 -16.26 -14.96 -7.39
C ARG A 23 -14.75 -14.89 -7.46
N ILE A 24 -14.13 -13.95 -6.75
CA ILE A 24 -12.67 -13.90 -6.57
C ILE A 24 -12.16 -15.20 -5.93
N ASN A 25 -12.82 -15.70 -4.88
CA ASN A 25 -12.46 -16.97 -4.23
C ASN A 25 -12.52 -18.16 -5.20
N ILE A 26 -13.55 -18.21 -6.06
CA ILE A 26 -13.65 -19.22 -7.11
C ILE A 26 -12.48 -19.11 -8.09
N LEU A 27 -12.21 -17.91 -8.61
CA LEU A 27 -11.10 -17.67 -9.55
C LEU A 27 -9.73 -18.01 -8.96
N GLU A 28 -9.53 -17.76 -7.66
CA GLU A 28 -8.32 -18.13 -6.93
C GLU A 28 -8.16 -19.65 -6.81
N LYS A 29 -9.23 -20.34 -6.39
CA LYS A 29 -9.25 -21.80 -6.33
C LYS A 29 -8.94 -22.41 -7.70
N MET A 30 -9.50 -21.84 -8.75
CA MET A 30 -9.24 -22.26 -10.13
C MET A 30 -7.76 -22.11 -10.53
N LEU A 31 -7.16 -20.96 -10.21
CA LEU A 31 -5.73 -20.73 -10.44
C LEU A 31 -4.85 -21.71 -9.67
N LEU A 32 -5.20 -22.00 -8.41
CA LEU A 32 -4.49 -22.94 -7.57
C LEU A 32 -4.56 -24.36 -8.15
N GLU A 33 -5.76 -24.84 -8.48
CA GLU A 33 -5.97 -26.17 -9.08
C GLU A 33 -5.23 -26.30 -10.42
N TYR A 34 -5.28 -25.28 -11.27
CA TYR A 34 -4.53 -25.28 -12.53
C TYR A 34 -3.01 -25.36 -12.30
N ASN A 35 -2.48 -24.56 -11.37
CA ASN A 35 -1.06 -24.57 -11.04
C ASN A 35 -0.64 -25.92 -10.43
N GLN A 36 -1.47 -26.52 -9.58
CA GLN A 36 -1.22 -27.86 -9.01
C GLN A 36 -1.15 -28.92 -10.11
N LEU A 37 -2.08 -28.91 -11.06
CA LEU A 37 -2.08 -29.83 -12.21
C LEU A 37 -0.85 -29.64 -13.12
N GLN A 38 -0.37 -28.40 -13.29
CA GLN A 38 0.88 -28.11 -13.99
C GLN A 38 2.09 -28.64 -13.21
N ASN A 39 2.15 -28.45 -11.89
CA ASN A 39 3.31 -28.84 -11.08
C ASN A 39 3.38 -30.35 -10.80
N SER A 40 2.25 -31.01 -10.59
CA SER A 40 2.18 -32.48 -10.47
C SER A 40 2.58 -33.19 -11.76
N SER A 41 2.59 -32.47 -12.90
CA SER A 41 3.03 -33.01 -14.18
C SER A 41 4.55 -33.16 -14.34
N TRP A 42 5.36 -32.58 -13.43
CA TRP A 42 6.84 -32.62 -13.48
C TRP A 42 7.49 -33.63 -12.51
N ASN A 43 6.82 -34.01 -11.42
CA ASN A 43 7.48 -34.74 -10.32
C ASN A 43 7.23 -36.26 -10.25
N GLU A 44 6.45 -36.86 -11.15
CA GLU A 44 6.32 -38.31 -11.20
C GLU A 44 6.28 -38.82 -12.66
N VAL A 45 7.38 -39.45 -13.10
CA VAL A 45 7.43 -40.84 -13.60
C VAL A 45 8.89 -41.19 -13.95
N PRO A 46 9.51 -42.22 -13.35
CA PRO A 46 10.76 -42.80 -13.82
C PRO A 46 10.57 -43.35 -15.23
N VAL A 47 11.44 -42.95 -16.15
CA VAL A 47 11.45 -43.41 -17.54
C VAL A 47 11.92 -44.87 -17.57
N SER A 48 10.99 -45.83 -17.44
CA SER A 48 11.23 -47.21 -17.87
C SER A 48 9.96 -47.86 -18.38
N GLY A 49 9.92 -48.06 -19.70
CA GLY A 49 9.09 -49.09 -20.33
C GLY A 49 7.64 -48.73 -20.64
N GLY A 50 7.41 -48.21 -21.84
CA GLY A 50 6.16 -48.42 -22.57
C GLY A 50 5.02 -47.43 -22.34
N PHE A 51 4.25 -47.25 -23.40
CA PHE A 51 2.93 -46.63 -23.49
C PHE A 51 2.83 -45.10 -23.62
N ALA A 52 2.50 -44.72 -24.86
CA ALA A 52 1.81 -43.49 -25.25
C ALA A 52 0.49 -43.19 -24.48
N GLY A 53 0.09 -44.04 -23.52
CA GLY A 53 -1.12 -43.89 -22.70
C GLY A 53 -1.02 -42.79 -21.63
N ASN A 54 0.16 -42.59 -21.02
CA ASN A 54 0.32 -41.61 -19.94
C ASN A 54 0.19 -40.15 -20.42
N GLY A 55 0.64 -39.83 -21.64
CA GLY A 55 0.46 -38.48 -22.21
C GLY A 55 -1.00 -38.16 -22.56
N ILE A 56 -1.76 -39.17 -22.97
CA ILE A 56 -3.19 -39.05 -23.31
C ILE A 56 -4.02 -38.85 -22.04
N GLN A 57 -3.77 -39.63 -20.99
CA GLN A 57 -4.43 -39.49 -19.69
C GLN A 57 -4.15 -38.11 -19.05
N LYS A 58 -2.90 -37.63 -19.15
CA LYS A 58 -2.48 -36.28 -18.73
C LYS A 58 -3.24 -35.17 -19.46
N THR A 59 -3.29 -35.26 -20.79
CA THR A 59 -4.03 -34.29 -21.63
C THR A 59 -5.53 -34.32 -21.35
N LEU A 60 -6.09 -35.49 -21.04
CA LEU A 60 -7.49 -35.67 -20.67
C LEU A 60 -7.82 -35.06 -19.31
N GLN A 61 -6.95 -35.19 -18.30
CA GLN A 61 -7.16 -34.57 -16.98
C GLN A 61 -7.13 -33.04 -17.07
N ILE A 62 -6.15 -32.47 -17.79
CA ILE A 62 -6.10 -31.01 -18.04
C ILE A 62 -7.33 -30.56 -18.81
N LYS A 63 -7.79 -31.33 -19.81
CA LYS A 63 -9.02 -31.03 -20.56
C LYS A 63 -10.27 -31.12 -19.69
N LEU A 64 -10.41 -32.15 -18.85
CA LEU A 64 -11.54 -32.32 -17.93
C LEU A 64 -11.59 -31.20 -16.89
N ALA A 65 -10.46 -30.84 -16.30
CA ALA A 65 -10.35 -29.68 -15.42
C ALA A 65 -10.75 -28.40 -16.17
N SER A 66 -10.25 -28.19 -17.40
CA SER A 66 -10.63 -27.03 -18.22
C SER A 66 -12.12 -26.99 -18.58
N VAL A 67 -12.79 -28.14 -18.69
CA VAL A 67 -14.24 -28.26 -18.94
C VAL A 67 -15.07 -28.02 -17.67
N GLN A 68 -14.61 -28.50 -16.51
CA GLN A 68 -15.24 -28.17 -15.22
C GLN A 68 -15.10 -26.67 -14.92
N LEU A 69 -13.92 -26.10 -15.20
CA LEU A 69 -13.65 -24.67 -15.20
C LEU A 69 -14.57 -23.91 -16.17
N PHE A 70 -14.76 -24.42 -17.38
CA PHE A 70 -15.65 -23.82 -18.38
C PHE A 70 -17.11 -23.80 -17.91
N THR A 71 -17.57 -24.86 -17.25
CA THR A 71 -18.96 -25.01 -16.78
C THR A 71 -19.24 -24.06 -15.61
N SER A 72 -18.28 -23.86 -14.71
CA SER A 72 -18.42 -22.89 -13.62
C SER A 72 -18.38 -21.44 -14.11
N MET A 73 -17.70 -21.14 -15.23
CA MET A 73 -17.61 -19.77 -15.77
C MET A 73 -18.80 -19.35 -16.64
N THR A 74 -19.32 -20.27 -17.47
CA THR A 74 -20.46 -19.99 -18.39
C THR A 74 -21.77 -19.74 -17.66
N PHE A 75 -21.99 -20.36 -16.50
CA PHE A 75 -23.21 -20.14 -15.71
C PHE A 75 -23.26 -18.75 -15.04
N ASN A 76 -22.14 -18.02 -15.00
CA ASN A 76 -21.96 -16.84 -14.16
C ASN A 76 -21.68 -15.55 -14.94
N THR A 77 -21.76 -15.57 -16.28
CA THR A 77 -21.47 -14.39 -17.12
C THR A 77 -22.41 -13.21 -16.82
N MET A 78 -23.69 -13.48 -16.54
CA MET A 78 -24.68 -12.45 -16.18
C MET A 78 -24.32 -11.75 -14.86
N GLU A 79 -23.80 -12.49 -13.89
CA GLU A 79 -23.38 -11.91 -12.61
C GLU A 79 -22.12 -11.06 -12.75
N ASN A 80 -21.17 -11.47 -13.61
CA ASN A 80 -20.01 -10.66 -13.95
C ASN A 80 -20.41 -9.33 -14.58
N TYR A 81 -21.39 -9.34 -15.50
CA TYR A 81 -21.94 -8.10 -16.07
C TYR A 81 -22.67 -7.25 -15.01
N ASN A 82 -23.45 -7.86 -14.12
CA ASN A 82 -24.12 -7.14 -13.03
C ASN A 82 -23.11 -6.46 -12.09
N PHE A 83 -21.97 -7.11 -11.81
CA PHE A 83 -20.89 -6.50 -11.02
C PHE A 83 -20.23 -5.33 -11.76
N LEU A 84 -19.92 -5.48 -13.05
CA LEU A 84 -19.40 -4.39 -13.88
C LEU A 84 -20.34 -3.18 -13.90
N ILE A 85 -21.66 -3.42 -14.02
CA ILE A 85 -22.68 -2.37 -13.96
C ILE A 85 -22.67 -1.67 -12.60
N LYS A 86 -22.57 -2.42 -11.49
CA LYS A 86 -22.47 -1.83 -10.14
C LYS A 86 -21.24 -0.94 -9.99
N LEU A 87 -20.06 -1.41 -10.43
CA LEU A 87 -18.84 -0.61 -10.40
C LEU A 87 -18.97 0.66 -11.25
N THR A 88 -19.50 0.53 -12.46
CA THR A 88 -19.69 1.65 -13.39
C THR A 88 -20.69 2.67 -12.83
N ASN A 89 -21.82 2.23 -12.27
CA ASN A 89 -22.79 3.12 -11.65
C ASN A 89 -22.21 3.85 -10.42
N TYR A 90 -21.36 3.15 -9.65
CA TYR A 90 -20.65 3.76 -8.53
C TYR A 90 -19.75 4.91 -9.02
N THR A 91 -18.92 4.68 -10.04
CA THR A 91 -18.01 5.72 -10.55
C THR A 91 -18.77 6.93 -11.14
N PHE A 92 -19.86 6.68 -11.87
CA PHE A 92 -20.75 7.74 -12.34
C PHE A 92 -21.35 8.58 -11.21
N SER A 93 -21.65 7.98 -10.05
CA SER A 93 -22.29 8.67 -8.93
C SER A 93 -21.33 9.52 -8.08
N LYS A 94 -20.01 9.26 -8.13
CA LYS A 94 -19.01 9.88 -7.24
C LYS A 94 -18.05 10.87 -7.92
N GLY A 95 -17.98 10.88 -9.26
CA GLY A 95 -17.08 11.77 -10.03
C GLY A 95 -15.67 11.18 -10.25
N GLU A 96 -14.96 11.69 -11.26
CA GLU A 96 -13.74 11.06 -11.82
C GLU A 96 -12.58 10.90 -10.82
N ASN A 97 -12.28 11.91 -10.01
CA ASN A 97 -11.05 11.96 -9.18
C ASN A 97 -11.04 11.04 -7.95
N PHE A 98 -12.16 10.42 -7.58
CA PHE A 98 -12.27 9.57 -6.39
C PHE A 98 -12.40 8.07 -6.71
N CYS A 99 -12.38 7.73 -8.00
CA CYS A 99 -12.68 6.40 -8.50
C CYS A 99 -11.53 5.77 -9.30
N ASP A 100 -10.33 6.34 -9.30
CA ASP A 100 -9.21 5.84 -10.13
C ASP A 100 -8.94 4.35 -9.91
N ASP A 101 -8.92 3.87 -8.66
CA ASP A 101 -8.69 2.46 -8.36
C ASP A 101 -9.86 1.57 -8.84
N ILE A 102 -11.11 2.09 -8.76
CA ILE A 102 -12.29 1.40 -9.28
C ILE A 102 -12.31 1.41 -10.81
N ASN A 103 -11.87 2.49 -11.45
CA ASN A 103 -11.72 2.59 -12.89
C ASN A 103 -10.63 1.64 -13.40
N GLU A 104 -9.52 1.51 -12.69
CA GLU A 104 -8.50 0.49 -12.95
C GLU A 104 -9.10 -0.91 -12.83
N LEU A 105 -9.84 -1.20 -11.75
CA LEU A 105 -10.53 -2.48 -11.58
C LEU A 105 -11.51 -2.76 -12.72
N ILE A 106 -12.29 -1.76 -13.16
CA ILE A 106 -13.20 -1.86 -14.32
C ILE A 106 -12.41 -2.25 -15.58
N ASN A 107 -11.28 -1.59 -15.86
CA ASN A 107 -10.46 -1.88 -17.03
C ASN A 107 -9.89 -3.31 -16.97
N VAL A 108 -9.39 -3.73 -15.82
CA VAL A 108 -8.88 -5.10 -15.60
C VAL A 108 -10.02 -6.12 -15.73
N PHE A 109 -11.23 -5.79 -15.26
CA PHE A 109 -12.40 -6.63 -15.39
C PHE A 109 -12.84 -6.78 -16.85
N GLN A 110 -12.80 -5.71 -17.63
CA GLN A 110 -13.07 -5.75 -19.07
C GLN A 110 -12.04 -6.58 -19.83
N GLU A 111 -10.75 -6.48 -19.49
CA GLU A 111 -9.70 -7.36 -20.03
C GLU A 111 -10.02 -8.83 -19.73
N TYR A 112 -10.36 -9.15 -18.48
CA TYR A 112 -10.79 -10.48 -18.07
C TYR A 112 -12.02 -10.98 -18.86
N MET A 113 -13.06 -10.15 -19.02
CA MET A 113 -14.27 -10.53 -19.75
C MET A 113 -14.01 -10.78 -21.23
N ASN A 114 -13.15 -9.96 -21.85
CA ASN A 114 -12.74 -10.16 -23.25
C ASN A 114 -11.95 -11.46 -23.42
N ASP A 115 -11.00 -11.73 -22.53
CA ASP A 115 -10.22 -12.97 -22.59
C ASP A 115 -11.09 -14.21 -22.27
N LEU A 116 -12.09 -14.07 -21.39
CA LEU A 116 -13.09 -15.10 -21.15
C LEU A 116 -13.89 -15.38 -22.42
N ASP A 117 -14.44 -14.36 -23.08
CA ASP A 117 -15.20 -14.53 -24.32
C ASP A 117 -14.36 -15.19 -25.43
N ILE A 118 -13.12 -14.72 -25.59
CA ILE A 118 -12.16 -15.31 -26.53
C ILE A 118 -11.90 -16.78 -26.19
N TYR A 119 -11.74 -17.11 -24.90
CA TYR A 119 -11.55 -18.48 -24.44
C TYR A 119 -12.77 -19.34 -24.77
N LEU A 120 -13.97 -18.89 -24.40
CA LEU A 120 -15.24 -19.60 -24.59
C LEU A 120 -15.54 -19.87 -26.07
N ASN A 121 -15.29 -18.89 -26.93
CA ASN A 121 -15.57 -18.98 -28.36
C ASN A 121 -14.45 -19.66 -29.16
N SER A 122 -13.29 -19.91 -28.56
CA SER A 122 -12.17 -20.61 -29.22
C SER A 122 -12.27 -22.11 -29.03
N SER A 123 -13.13 -22.77 -29.80
CA SER A 123 -13.48 -24.19 -29.65
C SER A 123 -12.31 -25.21 -29.59
N LYS A 124 -11.05 -24.83 -29.84
CA LYS A 124 -9.88 -25.74 -29.86
C LYS A 124 -8.50 -25.13 -29.50
N ASN A 125 -8.39 -23.92 -28.96
CA ASN A 125 -7.08 -23.24 -28.91
C ASN A 125 -6.47 -23.13 -27.49
N HIS A 126 -5.87 -24.23 -27.02
CA HIS A 126 -5.15 -24.30 -25.73
C HIS A 126 -4.06 -23.23 -25.56
N LEU A 127 -3.55 -22.65 -26.66
CA LEU A 127 -2.58 -21.57 -26.67
C LEU A 127 -3.09 -20.25 -26.04
N LYS A 128 -4.41 -20.12 -25.84
CA LYS A 128 -5.03 -18.92 -25.22
C LYS A 128 -5.23 -19.03 -23.71
N ILE A 129 -5.08 -20.23 -23.14
CA ILE A 129 -5.21 -20.47 -21.69
C ILE A 129 -4.23 -19.62 -20.87
N PRO A 130 -2.94 -19.48 -21.23
CA PRO A 130 -2.01 -18.67 -20.45
C PRO A 130 -2.41 -17.20 -20.32
N LYS A 131 -2.90 -16.60 -21.42
CA LYS A 131 -3.37 -15.21 -21.43
C LYS A 131 -4.59 -15.02 -20.52
N PHE A 132 -5.54 -15.94 -20.61
CA PHE A 132 -6.72 -15.93 -19.74
C PHE A 132 -6.36 -16.09 -18.26
N LEU A 133 -5.46 -17.01 -17.92
CA LEU A 133 -4.97 -17.15 -16.54
C LEU A 133 -4.24 -15.89 -16.05
N GLN A 134 -3.53 -15.20 -16.93
CA GLN A 134 -2.88 -13.93 -16.60
C GLN A 134 -3.91 -12.84 -16.28
N SER A 135 -5.00 -12.71 -17.05
CA SER A 135 -6.04 -11.73 -16.75
C SER A 135 -6.80 -12.05 -15.47
N ILE A 136 -7.03 -13.34 -15.15
CA ILE A 136 -7.54 -13.74 -13.82
C ILE A 136 -6.59 -13.27 -12.70
N ARG A 137 -5.28 -13.50 -12.83
CA ARG A 137 -4.29 -13.06 -11.80
C ARG A 137 -4.31 -11.55 -11.62
N LYS A 138 -4.34 -10.78 -12.71
CA LYS A 138 -4.45 -9.32 -12.67
C LYS A 138 -5.71 -8.88 -11.91
N LEU A 139 -6.87 -9.49 -12.22
CA LEU A 139 -8.14 -9.18 -11.58
C LEU A 139 -8.10 -9.44 -10.06
N ILE A 140 -7.61 -10.62 -9.66
CA ILE A 140 -7.46 -10.96 -8.24
C ILE A 140 -6.55 -9.97 -7.52
N ASN A 141 -5.40 -9.65 -8.11
CA ASN A 141 -4.44 -8.74 -7.51
C ASN A 141 -5.00 -7.31 -7.36
N SER A 142 -5.67 -6.80 -8.40
CA SER A 142 -6.32 -5.48 -8.37
C SER A 142 -7.43 -5.44 -7.32
N TYR A 143 -8.31 -6.45 -7.29
CA TYR A 143 -9.38 -6.57 -6.29
C TYR A 143 -8.83 -6.61 -4.85
N ARG A 144 -7.82 -7.46 -4.60
CA ARG A 144 -7.19 -7.57 -3.28
C ARG A 144 -6.49 -6.28 -2.87
N GLY A 145 -5.84 -5.59 -3.81
CA GLY A 145 -5.23 -4.28 -3.58
C GLY A 145 -6.24 -3.31 -2.97
N ILE A 146 -7.39 -3.14 -3.63
CA ILE A 146 -8.44 -2.21 -3.21
C ILE A 146 -9.08 -2.64 -1.87
N ILE A 147 -9.35 -3.93 -1.68
CA ILE A 147 -9.90 -4.43 -0.40
C ILE A 147 -8.94 -4.16 0.76
N ASN A 148 -7.65 -4.45 0.57
CA ASN A 148 -6.63 -4.22 1.59
C ASN A 148 -6.47 -2.74 1.91
N GLU A 149 -6.59 -1.91 0.88
CA GLU A 149 -6.57 -0.46 0.97
C GLU A 149 -7.74 0.07 1.82
N ILE A 150 -8.96 -0.37 1.53
CA ILE A 150 -10.16 0.01 2.30
C ILE A 150 -10.07 -0.46 3.74
N LYS A 151 -9.65 -1.70 4.00
CA LYS A 151 -9.50 -2.22 5.36
C LYS A 151 -8.52 -1.39 6.20
N ARG A 152 -7.49 -0.80 5.58
CA ARG A 152 -6.59 0.13 6.27
C ARG A 152 -7.29 1.42 6.62
N ILE A 153 -8.05 2.00 5.68
CA ILE A 153 -8.86 3.20 5.96
C ILE A 153 -9.78 2.93 7.16
N GLU A 154 -10.50 1.81 7.16
CA GLU A 154 -11.41 1.46 8.27
C GLU A 154 -10.65 1.34 9.60
N LYS A 155 -9.50 0.64 9.60
CA LYS A 155 -8.64 0.51 10.80
C LYS A 155 -8.23 1.90 11.34
N TYR A 156 -7.74 2.79 10.48
CA TYR A 156 -7.33 4.12 10.91
C TYR A 156 -8.51 5.03 11.30
N GLY A 157 -9.70 4.82 10.73
CA GLY A 157 -10.90 5.56 11.12
C GLY A 157 -11.45 5.22 12.48
N THR A 158 -11.36 3.96 12.89
CA THR A 158 -11.75 3.59 14.26
C THR A 158 -10.85 4.22 15.34
N ILE A 159 -9.59 4.53 15.02
CA ILE A 159 -8.63 5.15 15.96
C ILE A 159 -8.98 6.62 16.23
N LEU A 160 -9.55 7.32 15.26
CA LEU A 160 -9.90 8.75 15.33
C LEU A 160 -11.07 9.08 16.28
N GLU A 161 -11.91 8.09 16.63
CA GLU A 161 -13.09 8.31 17.48
C GLU A 161 -12.80 8.23 18.98
N ASN A 162 -11.62 7.72 19.39
CA ASN A 162 -11.21 7.61 20.78
C ASN A 162 -10.45 8.87 21.24
N GLN A 163 -11.19 9.91 21.58
CA GLN A 163 -10.64 11.19 22.06
C GLN A 163 -10.58 11.22 23.59
N ASN A 164 -9.43 10.87 24.18
CA ASN A 164 -9.09 11.22 25.56
C ASN A 164 -7.61 11.63 25.62
N TYR A 165 -7.31 12.78 25.02
CA TYR A 165 -5.96 13.34 24.99
C TYR A 165 -5.49 13.68 26.42
N ASN A 166 -4.42 13.03 26.86
CA ASN A 166 -3.68 13.35 28.07
C ASN A 166 -2.18 13.44 27.75
N ASN A 167 -1.62 14.66 27.77
CA ASN A 167 -0.18 14.95 27.86
C ASN A 167 0.77 14.26 26.86
N GLY A 168 0.80 14.74 25.61
CA GLY A 168 1.83 14.37 24.62
C GLY A 168 2.28 15.55 23.75
N GLU A 169 3.45 15.46 23.13
CA GLU A 169 3.93 16.45 22.16
C GLU A 169 3.11 16.34 20.86
N ILE A 170 2.88 17.46 20.17
CA ILE A 170 2.05 17.51 18.98
C ILE A 170 2.92 17.64 17.72
N LEU A 171 2.67 16.76 16.74
CA LEU A 171 3.10 16.93 15.35
C LEU A 171 1.95 17.52 14.54
N GLU A 172 2.14 18.69 13.97
CA GLU A 172 1.26 19.23 12.93
C GLU A 172 1.92 19.06 11.56
N LEU A 173 1.21 18.46 10.61
CA LEU A 173 1.67 18.29 9.23
C LEU A 173 0.59 18.80 8.27
N GLN A 174 0.96 19.65 7.32
CA GLN A 174 0.05 20.17 6.31
C GLN A 174 0.68 20.17 4.92
N PHE A 175 -0.05 19.70 3.90
CA PHE A 175 0.34 19.79 2.50
C PHE A 175 -0.46 20.87 1.78
N CYS A 176 0.13 22.07 1.65
CA CYS A 176 -0.60 23.28 1.27
C CYS A 176 -1.13 23.28 -0.17
N ASN A 177 -0.59 22.45 -1.06
CA ASN A 177 -1.00 22.37 -2.45
C ASN A 177 -1.88 21.14 -2.74
N GLY A 178 -2.39 20.50 -1.68
CA GLY A 178 -3.26 19.34 -1.75
C GLY A 178 -2.50 18.02 -1.77
N VAL A 179 -3.16 16.98 -1.25
CA VAL A 179 -2.86 15.59 -1.56
C VAL A 179 -3.98 15.14 -2.49
N ASN A 180 -3.62 14.69 -3.69
CA ASN A 180 -4.56 14.65 -4.81
C ASN A 180 -5.19 13.27 -5.00
N SER A 181 -4.77 12.24 -4.25
CA SER A 181 -5.28 10.88 -4.37
C SER A 181 -5.51 10.18 -3.02
N HIS A 182 -6.45 9.22 -3.01
CA HIS A 182 -6.67 8.31 -1.87
C HIS A 182 -5.40 7.55 -1.49
N LYS A 183 -4.66 7.07 -2.50
CA LYS A 183 -3.40 6.35 -2.34
C LYS A 183 -2.36 7.13 -1.54
N GLU A 184 -2.21 8.43 -1.79
CA GLU A 184 -1.28 9.29 -1.05
C GLU A 184 -1.75 9.53 0.39
N ILE A 185 -3.04 9.79 0.61
CA ILE A 185 -3.62 9.95 1.95
C ILE A 185 -3.37 8.67 2.77
N LEU A 186 -3.60 7.51 2.16
CA LEU A 186 -3.37 6.22 2.79
C LEU A 186 -1.92 5.89 3.06
N TYR A 187 -1.04 6.24 2.11
CA TYR A 187 0.38 6.17 2.34
C TYR A 187 0.76 6.98 3.59
N LEU A 188 0.25 8.20 3.73
CA LEU A 188 0.50 9.07 4.90
C LEU A 188 -0.06 8.47 6.20
N LEU A 189 -1.27 7.92 6.15
CA LEU A 189 -1.92 7.25 7.29
C LEU A 189 -1.19 5.98 7.70
N THR A 190 -0.41 5.36 6.81
CA THR A 190 0.35 4.15 7.13
C THR A 190 1.76 4.51 7.60
N VAL A 191 2.46 5.34 6.84
CA VAL A 191 3.88 5.64 7.06
C VAL A 191 4.13 6.42 8.35
N ILE A 192 3.23 7.32 8.76
CA ILE A 192 3.44 8.12 9.98
C ILE A 192 3.30 7.27 11.24
N PRO A 193 2.25 6.43 11.39
CA PRO A 193 2.20 5.45 12.47
C PRO A 193 3.38 4.47 12.46
N ASP A 194 3.80 3.97 11.30
CA ASP A 194 4.96 3.08 11.20
C ASP A 194 6.26 3.77 11.66
N LEU A 195 6.43 5.05 11.31
CA LEU A 195 7.54 5.87 11.78
C LEU A 195 7.53 6.00 13.31
N TYR A 196 6.35 6.26 13.88
CA TYR A 196 6.18 6.37 15.32
C TYR A 196 6.48 5.06 16.03
N LYS A 197 5.92 3.95 15.55
CA LYS A 197 6.15 2.62 16.11
C LYS A 197 7.62 2.23 16.09
N ARG A 198 8.31 2.41 14.96
CA ARG A 198 9.76 2.14 14.89
C ARG A 198 10.56 3.02 15.84
N GLY A 199 10.10 4.25 16.06
CA GLY A 199 10.67 5.13 17.07
C GLY A 199 10.52 4.55 18.47
N LEU A 200 9.30 4.13 18.86
CA LEU A 200 9.07 3.45 20.13
C LEU A 200 9.96 2.21 20.28
N ASP A 201 10.06 1.37 19.23
CA ASP A 201 10.89 0.16 19.24
C ASP A 201 12.38 0.49 19.49
N LEU A 202 12.91 1.52 18.82
CA LEU A 202 14.29 1.96 19.00
C LEU A 202 14.57 2.41 20.45
N PHE A 203 13.62 3.12 21.03
CA PHE A 203 13.70 3.64 22.39
C PHE A 203 13.19 2.65 23.45
N GLN A 204 12.83 1.43 23.05
CA GLN A 204 12.32 0.37 23.93
C GLN A 204 11.10 0.82 24.76
N LEU A 205 10.21 1.60 24.15
CA LEU A 205 8.98 2.11 24.76
C LEU A 205 7.78 1.26 24.31
N ASP A 206 6.80 1.05 25.19
CA ASP A 206 5.58 0.28 24.87
C ASP A 206 4.54 1.17 24.16
N GLU A 207 4.07 0.73 22.99
CA GLU A 207 2.99 1.35 22.22
C GLU A 207 1.67 1.44 23.02
N LYS A 208 1.43 0.51 23.95
CA LYS A 208 0.25 0.56 24.83
C LYS A 208 0.32 1.67 25.86
N GLU A 209 1.52 2.00 26.32
CA GLU A 209 1.74 3.08 27.29
C GLU A 209 1.79 4.45 26.60
N PHE A 210 2.35 4.49 25.39
CA PHE A 210 2.52 5.71 24.61
C PHE A 210 1.93 5.58 23.20
N PRO A 211 0.60 5.40 23.06
CA PRO A 211 -0.02 5.27 21.76
C PRO A 211 0.11 6.56 20.94
N LEU A 212 0.17 6.42 19.60
CA LEU A 212 0.00 7.55 18.71
C LEU A 212 -1.49 7.92 18.65
N GLU A 213 -1.82 9.11 19.12
CA GLU A 213 -3.18 9.64 19.08
C GLU A 213 -3.37 10.54 17.86
N ILE A 214 -4.42 10.27 17.10
CA ILE A 214 -4.79 11.10 15.96
C ILE A 214 -5.80 12.14 16.45
N ILE A 215 -5.35 13.38 16.66
CA ILE A 215 -6.21 14.49 17.11
C ILE A 215 -7.11 14.96 15.98
N LYS A 216 -6.55 15.08 14.77
CA LYS A 216 -7.26 15.63 13.61
C LYS A 216 -6.64 15.17 12.30
N ILE A 217 -7.47 14.85 11.31
CA ILE A 217 -7.08 14.69 9.91
C ILE A 217 -8.13 15.32 8.98
N GLU A 218 -7.68 16.17 8.06
CA GLU A 218 -8.48 16.73 6.96
C GLU A 218 -7.83 16.39 5.64
N SER A 219 -8.56 15.87 4.65
CA SER A 219 -7.94 15.31 3.45
C SER A 219 -7.56 16.33 2.37
N GLY A 220 -8.27 17.46 2.26
CA GLY A 220 -8.11 18.41 1.15
C GLY A 220 -6.69 18.95 0.99
N THR A 221 -6.11 19.52 2.06
CA THR A 221 -4.70 19.95 2.09
C THR A 221 -3.85 19.00 2.93
N PHE A 222 -4.30 17.74 3.08
CA PHE A 222 -3.87 16.80 4.13
C PHE A 222 -3.31 17.50 5.36
N PHE A 223 -4.21 17.90 6.26
CA PHE A 223 -3.84 18.52 7.52
C PHE A 223 -4.00 17.50 8.63
N SER A 224 -2.90 17.07 9.24
CA SER A 224 -2.91 16.18 10.40
C SER A 224 -2.38 16.88 11.64
N LYS A 225 -3.02 16.56 12.77
CA LYS A 225 -2.51 16.82 14.12
C LYS A 225 -2.44 15.49 14.85
N LEU A 226 -1.24 15.12 15.26
CA LEU A 226 -0.94 13.84 15.91
C LEU A 226 -0.28 14.12 17.26
N ALA A 227 -0.60 13.33 18.26
CA ALA A 227 0.00 13.39 19.59
C ALA A 227 0.65 12.07 19.97
N GLY A 228 1.75 12.12 20.71
CA GLY A 228 2.42 10.92 21.21
C GLY A 228 3.57 11.25 22.15
N HIS A 229 4.45 10.26 22.36
CA HIS A 229 5.62 10.40 23.22
C HIS A 229 6.52 11.56 22.75
N PRO A 230 6.90 12.51 23.63
CA PRO A 230 7.59 13.73 23.21
C PRO A 230 8.87 13.52 22.43
N VAL A 231 9.70 12.56 22.85
CA VAL A 231 10.98 12.26 22.18
C VAL A 231 10.74 11.72 20.76
N ILE A 232 9.73 10.87 20.59
CA ILE A 232 9.44 10.24 19.29
C ILE A 232 8.83 11.24 18.32
N ILE A 233 7.85 12.02 18.79
CA ILE A 233 7.25 13.10 18.00
C ILE A 233 8.29 14.15 17.60
N GLY A 234 9.15 14.56 18.54
CA GLY A 234 10.24 15.48 18.27
C GLY A 234 11.21 14.94 17.21
N LEU A 235 11.56 13.65 17.29
CA LEU A 235 12.44 12.99 16.31
C LEU A 235 11.82 12.96 14.90
N ILE A 236 10.53 12.61 14.79
CA ILE A 236 9.81 12.61 13.50
C ILE A 236 9.74 14.02 12.94
N SER A 237 9.41 15.02 13.77
CA SER A 237 9.36 16.42 13.36
C SER A 237 10.72 16.90 12.83
N SER A 238 11.81 16.65 13.55
CA SER A 238 13.15 17.04 13.12
C SER A 238 13.55 16.39 11.80
N ALA A 239 13.23 15.10 11.63
CA ALA A 239 13.52 14.38 10.39
C ALA A 239 12.69 14.88 9.20
N LEU A 240 11.40 15.19 9.41
CA LEU A 240 10.55 15.81 8.39
C LEU A 240 11.09 17.18 7.98
N THR A 241 11.40 18.05 8.94
CA THR A 241 11.99 19.38 8.70
C THR A 241 13.32 19.27 7.94
N PHE A 242 14.19 18.35 8.33
CA PHE A 242 15.45 18.12 7.63
C PHE A 242 15.24 17.66 6.19
N SER A 243 14.41 16.62 5.99
CA SER A 243 14.09 16.09 4.66
C SER A 243 13.41 17.13 3.78
N ALA A 244 12.53 17.96 4.34
CA ALA A 244 11.89 19.07 3.64
C ALA A 244 12.93 20.12 3.22
N ASN A 245 13.81 20.56 4.12
CA ASN A 245 14.87 21.49 3.74
C ASN A 245 15.76 20.94 2.62
N GLU A 246 16.16 19.68 2.71
CA GLU A 246 16.99 19.04 1.69
C GLU A 246 16.30 18.96 0.33
N ILE A 247 15.02 18.57 0.31
CA ILE A 247 14.28 18.50 -0.95
C ILE A 247 14.01 19.89 -1.50
N TYR A 248 13.53 20.82 -0.68
CA TYR A 248 12.90 22.05 -1.17
C TYR A 248 13.93 23.14 -1.47
N ASN A 249 15.01 23.23 -0.69
CA ASN A 249 16.07 24.22 -0.90
C ASN A 249 17.14 23.73 -1.89
N HIS A 250 17.26 22.43 -2.11
CA HIS A 250 18.30 21.85 -2.95
C HIS A 250 17.78 21.02 -4.13
N TYR A 251 16.49 21.15 -4.48
CA TYR A 251 15.93 20.48 -5.66
C TYR A 251 16.68 20.90 -6.92
N SER A 252 17.28 19.92 -7.58
CA SER A 252 17.82 20.07 -8.92
C SER A 252 17.63 18.76 -9.70
N PRO A 253 17.05 18.80 -10.92
CA PRO A 253 16.83 17.61 -11.74
C PRO A 253 18.11 16.81 -12.04
N THR A 254 19.29 17.42 -11.94
CA THR A 254 20.57 16.87 -12.42
C THR A 254 21.44 16.21 -11.34
N THR A 255 21.10 16.31 -10.05
CA THR A 255 22.04 15.98 -8.95
C THR A 255 21.69 14.74 -8.11
N LYS A 256 20.77 13.88 -8.59
CA LYS A 256 20.01 12.90 -7.78
C LYS A 256 20.81 11.85 -6.96
N VAL A 257 22.05 11.46 -7.32
CA VAL A 257 22.69 10.24 -6.76
C VAL A 257 23.86 10.48 -5.80
N LYS A 258 24.68 11.54 -5.99
CA LYS A 258 25.90 11.72 -5.18
C LYS A 258 25.66 12.23 -3.76
N ARG A 259 24.53 12.91 -3.49
CA ARG A 259 24.25 13.55 -2.21
C ARG A 259 23.72 12.60 -1.12
N GLU A 260 23.20 11.41 -1.45
CA GLU A 260 22.44 10.63 -0.47
C GLU A 260 23.27 10.08 0.69
N LYS A 261 24.53 9.65 0.45
CA LYS A 261 25.40 9.16 1.53
C LYS A 261 25.84 10.27 2.48
N GLU A 262 26.24 11.41 1.93
CA GLU A 262 26.64 12.60 2.70
C GLU A 262 25.47 13.11 3.56
N VAL A 263 24.25 13.08 3.02
CA VAL A 263 23.04 13.49 3.74
C VAL A 263 22.68 12.52 4.88
N LEU A 264 22.97 11.22 4.75
CA LEU A 264 22.72 10.23 5.79
C LEU A 264 23.67 10.35 6.99
N GLU A 265 24.92 10.75 6.77
CA GLU A 265 25.86 11.03 7.87
C GLU A 265 25.43 12.30 8.61
N VAL A 266 25.10 13.37 7.86
CA VAL A 266 24.66 14.65 8.42
C VAL A 266 23.33 14.56 9.18
N ILE A 267 22.38 13.72 8.72
CA ILE A 267 21.10 13.59 9.42
C ILE A 267 21.25 12.82 10.74
N GLY A 268 22.14 11.81 10.80
CA GLY A 268 22.42 11.09 12.03
C GLY A 268 22.98 12.01 13.12
N GLU A 269 23.89 12.91 12.72
CA GLU A 269 24.46 13.92 13.61
C GLU A 269 23.45 15.01 14.02
N LYS A 270 22.48 15.36 13.17
CA LYS A 270 21.49 16.41 13.46
C LYS A 270 20.27 15.95 14.26
N LEU A 271 19.99 14.66 14.29
CA LEU A 271 18.82 14.13 14.99
C LEU A 271 19.10 13.85 16.47
N ASP A 272 20.38 13.86 16.88
CA ASP A 272 20.86 13.65 18.25
C ASP A 272 20.23 12.42 18.91
N ILE A 273 20.06 11.34 18.14
CA ILE A 273 19.33 10.14 18.59
C ILE A 273 20.03 9.50 19.79
N ILE A 274 21.36 9.38 19.75
CA ILE A 274 22.15 8.80 20.84
C ILE A 274 22.00 9.63 22.11
N GLU A 275 22.13 10.96 22.03
CA GLU A 275 21.98 11.85 23.19
C GLU A 275 20.57 11.76 23.80
N LYS A 276 19.53 11.67 22.96
CA LYS A 276 18.14 11.47 23.42
C LYS A 276 17.94 10.13 24.11
N MET A 277 18.59 9.06 23.63
CA MET A 277 18.53 7.73 24.26
C MET A 277 19.25 7.73 25.62
N GLU A 278 20.43 8.34 25.69
CA GLU A 278 21.19 8.50 26.94
C GLU A 278 20.42 9.35 27.96
N GLY A 279 19.73 10.40 27.51
CA GLY A 279 18.85 11.23 28.34
C GLY A 279 17.67 10.48 28.95
N LEU A 280 17.27 9.35 28.37
CA LEU A 280 16.26 8.42 28.91
C LEU A 280 16.87 7.31 29.78
N GLY A 281 18.19 7.33 30.01
CA GLY A 281 18.89 6.35 30.83
C GLY A 281 19.24 5.05 30.11
N MET A 282 19.20 5.02 28.77
CA MET A 282 19.56 3.84 27.98
C MET A 282 21.08 3.69 27.84
N ASP A 283 21.58 2.45 27.83
CA ASP A 283 22.97 2.14 27.47
C ASP A 283 23.12 2.06 25.94
N THR A 284 23.83 3.04 25.37
CA THR A 284 24.03 3.20 23.92
C THR A 284 25.35 2.62 23.42
N THR A 285 26.16 2.00 24.28
CA THR A 285 27.56 1.61 24.01
C THR A 285 27.74 0.79 22.72
N ASN A 286 26.75 -0.06 22.38
CA ASN A 286 26.79 -0.93 21.21
C ASN A 286 25.66 -0.67 20.19
N MET A 287 24.96 0.47 20.26
CA MET A 287 23.77 0.73 19.43
C MET A 287 24.04 1.51 18.14
N LYS A 288 25.31 1.80 17.84
CA LYS A 288 25.69 2.68 16.72
C LYS A 288 25.17 2.19 15.37
N GLU A 289 25.27 0.88 15.09
CA GLU A 289 24.80 0.30 13.83
C GLU A 289 23.27 0.33 13.71
N ASP A 290 22.55 -0.01 14.79
CA ASP A 290 21.09 0.03 14.83
C ASP A 290 20.56 1.46 14.64
N VAL A 291 21.17 2.43 15.31
CA VAL A 291 20.84 3.86 15.15
C VAL A 291 21.08 4.32 13.71
N GLN A 292 22.16 3.89 13.05
CA GLN A 292 22.42 4.22 11.65
C GLN A 292 21.37 3.61 10.71
N ILE A 293 21.03 2.33 10.89
CA ILE A 293 20.00 1.65 10.09
C ILE A 293 18.65 2.35 10.26
N TYR A 294 18.29 2.66 11.51
CA TYR A 294 17.05 3.37 11.82
C TYR A 294 17.03 4.76 11.18
N THR A 295 18.11 5.53 11.34
CA THR A 295 18.28 6.87 10.76
C THR A 295 18.09 6.85 9.25
N ALA A 296 18.67 5.85 8.57
CA ALA A 296 18.52 5.70 7.13
C ALA A 296 17.07 5.41 6.70
N LYS A 297 16.35 4.57 7.46
CA LYS A 297 14.92 4.30 7.21
C LYS A 297 14.06 5.53 7.48
N LEU A 298 14.28 6.21 8.61
CA LEU A 298 13.61 7.45 9.00
C LEU A 298 13.78 8.54 7.93
N TYR A 299 15.01 8.75 7.46
CA TYR A 299 15.27 9.69 6.37
C TYR A 299 14.55 9.30 5.09
N LYS A 300 14.62 8.02 4.69
CA LYS A 300 13.98 7.55 3.46
C LYS A 300 12.47 7.81 3.47
N ASP A 301 11.80 7.52 4.58
CA ASP A 301 10.36 7.70 4.68
C ASP A 301 9.95 9.17 4.81
N THR A 302 10.66 9.97 5.61
CA THR A 302 10.40 11.43 5.68
C THR A 302 10.69 12.14 4.37
N LYS A 303 11.73 11.73 3.63
CA LYS A 303 12.01 12.19 2.26
C LYS A 303 10.87 11.86 1.32
N ARG A 304 10.29 10.66 1.41
CA ARG A 304 9.13 10.25 0.60
C ARG A 304 7.91 11.09 0.92
N ILE A 305 7.60 11.30 2.21
CA ILE A 305 6.52 12.18 2.68
C ILE A 305 6.69 13.59 2.13
N SER A 306 7.89 14.17 2.28
CA SER A 306 8.21 15.52 1.79
C SER A 306 8.06 15.68 0.27
N LYS A 307 8.14 14.60 -0.52
CA LYS A 307 7.96 14.64 -1.98
C LYS A 307 6.50 14.66 -2.45
N LEU A 308 5.54 14.46 -1.56
CA LEU A 308 4.11 14.38 -1.92
C LEU A 308 3.48 15.76 -2.16
N SER A 309 4.23 16.84 -1.98
CA SER A 309 3.75 18.19 -2.26
C SER A 309 4.90 19.08 -2.68
N THR A 310 4.58 20.13 -3.42
CA THR A 310 5.47 21.26 -3.70
C THR A 310 5.54 22.26 -2.55
N LYS A 311 4.66 22.13 -1.56
CA LYS A 311 4.60 22.96 -0.35
C LYS A 311 4.11 22.17 0.86
N MET A 312 4.91 22.14 1.92
CA MET A 312 4.61 21.43 3.16
C MET A 312 4.84 22.34 4.36
N LYS A 313 4.03 22.17 5.40
CA LYS A 313 4.22 22.80 6.70
C LYS A 313 4.40 21.69 7.74
N VAL A 314 5.46 21.80 8.55
CA VAL A 314 5.75 20.91 9.68
C VAL A 314 5.77 21.80 10.92
N ASN A 315 4.85 21.55 11.85
CA ASN A 315 4.59 22.43 12.98
C ASN A 315 4.40 23.87 12.51
N ASN A 316 5.26 24.81 12.93
CA ASN A 316 5.16 26.22 12.55
C ASN A 316 6.02 26.61 11.34
N GLU A 317 6.77 25.67 10.76
CA GLU A 317 7.70 25.93 9.66
C GLU A 317 7.11 25.55 8.30
N VAL A 318 7.33 26.39 7.29
CA VAL A 318 6.80 26.20 5.92
C VAL A 318 7.96 26.01 4.95
N PHE A 319 7.89 24.93 4.17
CA PHE A 319 8.83 24.57 3.12
C PHE A 319 8.14 24.66 1.76
N GLN A 320 8.76 25.32 0.79
CA GLN A 320 8.20 25.49 -0.56
C GLN A 320 9.30 25.41 -1.63
N ILE A 321 9.01 24.68 -2.71
CA ILE A 321 9.88 24.61 -3.88
C ILE A 321 10.01 26.02 -4.49
N GLU A 322 11.22 26.38 -4.90
CA GLU A 322 11.45 27.69 -5.52
C GLU A 322 10.58 27.87 -6.78
N LYS A 323 10.02 29.06 -6.93
CA LYS A 323 9.17 29.42 -8.07
C LYS A 323 9.91 29.17 -9.38
N GLY A 324 9.27 28.45 -10.30
CA GLY A 324 9.86 28.07 -11.59
C GLY A 324 10.37 26.62 -11.67
N SER A 325 10.61 25.97 -10.52
CA SER A 325 10.96 24.53 -10.46
C SER A 325 9.77 23.62 -10.17
N GLU A 326 8.60 24.21 -9.90
CA GLU A 326 7.37 23.53 -9.47
C GLU A 326 6.88 22.48 -10.49
N LEU A 327 6.83 22.83 -11.78
CA LEU A 327 6.35 21.91 -12.83
C LEU A 327 7.26 20.69 -13.01
N LEU A 328 8.58 20.88 -12.92
CA LEU A 328 9.55 19.78 -13.02
C LEU A 328 9.45 18.86 -11.80
N PHE A 329 9.26 19.45 -10.62
CA PHE A 329 9.04 18.71 -9.38
C PHE A 329 7.75 17.89 -9.43
N LEU A 330 6.64 18.47 -9.90
CA LEU A 330 5.36 17.78 -10.03
C LEU A 330 5.45 16.59 -10.98
N LYS A 331 6.19 16.73 -12.09
CA LYS A 331 6.44 15.60 -13.00
C LYS A 331 7.24 14.47 -12.35
N ASP A 332 8.31 14.82 -11.63
CA ASP A 332 9.08 13.86 -10.83
C ASP A 332 8.23 13.20 -9.73
N GLN A 333 7.24 13.93 -9.20
CA GLN A 333 6.30 13.45 -8.18
C GLN A 333 5.30 12.44 -8.77
N GLU A 334 4.74 12.69 -9.96
CA GLU A 334 3.82 11.75 -10.63
C GLU A 334 4.48 10.38 -10.84
N ASP A 335 5.71 10.36 -11.36
CA ASP A 335 6.49 9.13 -11.52
C ASP A 335 6.71 8.43 -10.17
N PHE A 336 6.95 9.19 -9.10
CA PHE A 336 7.13 8.65 -7.76
C PHE A 336 5.84 8.06 -7.17
N ILE A 337 4.69 8.73 -7.32
CA ILE A 337 3.39 8.26 -6.81
C ILE A 337 3.00 6.92 -7.45
N GLN A 338 3.31 6.73 -8.73
CA GLN A 338 3.10 5.44 -9.41
C GLN A 338 3.93 4.33 -8.76
N THR A 339 5.13 4.64 -8.26
CA THR A 339 6.00 3.67 -7.56
C THR A 339 5.70 3.47 -6.07
N LEU A 340 4.76 4.23 -5.48
CA LEU A 340 4.35 4.03 -4.10
C LEU A 340 3.76 2.62 -3.93
N SER A 341 4.52 1.74 -3.29
CA SER A 341 4.04 0.48 -2.76
C SER A 341 3.54 0.71 -1.34
N LEU A 342 2.27 0.41 -1.08
CA LEU A 342 1.79 0.31 0.29
C LEU A 342 2.48 -0.93 0.95
N PRO A 343 2.88 -0.88 2.23
CA PRO A 343 3.36 -2.06 2.98
C PRO A 343 2.35 -3.21 2.85
N SER A 344 2.70 -4.49 3.04
CA SER A 344 1.67 -5.57 3.03
C SER A 344 0.86 -5.57 4.33
N LEU A 345 -0.32 -6.22 4.37
CA LEU A 345 -1.07 -6.38 5.63
C LEU A 345 -0.33 -7.32 6.60
N GLU A 346 0.39 -8.30 6.06
CA GLU A 346 1.21 -9.27 6.81
C GLU A 346 2.34 -8.56 7.57
N ASP A 347 2.97 -7.54 6.96
CA ASP A 347 3.97 -6.68 7.62
C ASP A 347 3.40 -5.91 8.84
N MET A 348 2.07 -5.71 8.89
CA MET A 348 1.39 -5.02 10.00
C MET A 348 0.91 -5.99 11.10
N GLU A 349 0.67 -7.26 10.77
CA GLU A 349 0.18 -8.30 11.70
C GLU A 349 1.31 -9.07 12.39
N GLU A 350 2.49 -9.24 11.77
CA GLU A 350 3.68 -9.83 12.42
C GLU A 350 4.16 -9.02 13.64
N GLY A 351 3.78 -7.75 13.73
CA GLY A 351 4.02 -6.90 14.90
C GLY A 351 3.09 -7.15 16.08
N THR A 352 2.07 -8.01 15.95
CA THR A 352 1.08 -8.32 17.01
C THR A 352 1.16 -9.75 17.55
N GLU A 353 1.69 -10.72 16.79
CA GLU A 353 1.71 -12.13 17.24
C GLU A 353 2.95 -12.54 18.04
N LYS A 354 3.98 -11.68 18.16
CA LYS A 354 5.18 -11.99 18.96
C LYS A 354 5.05 -11.79 20.47
N TYR A 355 3.90 -11.34 20.98
CA TYR A 355 3.73 -10.99 22.41
C TYR A 355 2.54 -11.65 23.12
N THR A 356 2.06 -12.80 22.64
CA THR A 356 1.12 -13.66 23.40
C THR A 356 1.73 -14.96 23.92
N SER A 357 3.06 -15.10 23.88
CA SER A 357 3.74 -16.21 24.54
C SER A 357 5.11 -15.80 25.06
N ILE A 358 5.13 -15.21 26.26
CA ILE A 358 5.87 -15.62 27.47
C ILE A 358 5.62 -14.58 28.56
#